data_AF-A0A7W6NA48-F1
#
_entry.id   AF-A0A7W6NA48-F1
#
_cell.length_a   1.000
_cell.length_b   1.000
_cell.length_c   1.000
_cell.angle_alpha   90.00
_cell.angle_beta   90.00
_cell.angle_gamma   90.00
#
_symmetry.space_group_name_H-M   'P 1'
#
loop_
_entity.id
_entity.type
_entity.pdbx_description
1 polymer ?
#
loop_
_entity_poly.entity_id
_entity_poly.type
_entity_poly.pdbx_seq_one_letter_code
_entity_poly.pdbx_strand_id
1 'polypeptide(L)'
;MSQIDPIPVTLISDPGSLVPLDGDTALIRLSANSGHGHADGDTCVACAAQTDVRALLYNLLEEHRRDMRPAFSRVVVDASALADPSQVVEALTGKLPAQALRDHTVARMFYLAG
;
A
#
# COMPACT_ATOMS: atom_id res chain seq x y z
N MET A 1 21.87 16.12 -6.85
CA MET A 1 21.00 15.05 -6.34
C MET A 1 19.73 15.11 -7.15
N SER A 2 19.47 14.15 -8.04
CA SER A 2 18.24 14.15 -8.84
C SER A 2 17.05 14.09 -7.88
N GLN A 3 16.13 15.06 -8.01
CA GLN A 3 14.88 15.07 -7.28
C GLN A 3 14.13 13.79 -7.66
N ILE A 4 13.99 12.87 -6.71
CA ILE A 4 13.12 11.71 -6.89
C ILE A 4 11.72 12.27 -6.74
N ASP A 5 10.98 12.32 -7.85
CA ASP A 5 9.56 12.65 -7.80
C ASP A 5 8.85 11.51 -7.04
N PRO A 6 8.11 11.81 -5.97
CA PRO A 6 7.46 10.78 -5.19
C PRO A 6 6.37 10.11 -6.05
N ILE A 7 6.16 8.81 -5.85
CA ILE A 7 5.24 7.99 -6.64
C ILE A 7 3.82 8.18 -6.10
N PRO A 8 2.84 8.60 -6.92
CA PRO A 8 1.45 8.72 -6.49
C PRO A 8 0.84 7.35 -6.15
N VAL A 9 0.10 7.33 -5.05
CA VAL A 9 -0.73 6.20 -4.61
C VAL A 9 -2.19 6.61 -4.72
N THR A 10 -2.97 5.89 -5.53
CA THR A 10 -4.43 6.05 -5.58
C THR A 10 -5.07 4.94 -4.74
N LEU A 11 -5.96 5.32 -3.83
CA LEU A 11 -6.69 4.38 -2.98
C LEU A 11 -8.07 4.07 -3.57
N ILE A 12 -8.42 2.79 -3.66
CA ILE A 12 -9.78 2.33 -3.94
C ILE A 12 -10.40 1.85 -2.63
N SER A 13 -11.42 2.55 -2.14
CA SER A 13 -12.20 2.20 -0.94
C SER A 13 -13.54 1.55 -1.28
N ASP A 14 -14.11 1.86 -2.44
CA ASP A 14 -15.47 1.46 -2.79
C ASP A 14 -15.49 0.24 -3.72
N PRO A 15 -16.24 -0.82 -3.37
CA PRO A 15 -16.36 -1.99 -4.23
C PRO A 15 -17.02 -1.60 -5.55
N GLY A 16 -16.38 -1.94 -6.67
CA GLY A 16 -16.85 -1.62 -8.02
C GLY A 16 -16.29 -0.32 -8.62
N SER A 17 -15.45 0.41 -7.89
CA SER A 17 -14.68 1.51 -8.47
C SER A 17 -13.68 0.98 -9.50
N LEU A 18 -13.66 1.62 -10.68
CA LEU A 18 -12.79 1.23 -11.79
C LEU A 18 -11.71 2.29 -11.96
N VAL A 19 -10.46 1.87 -11.82
CA VAL A 19 -9.27 2.70 -12.09
C VAL A 19 -8.52 2.08 -13.27
N PRO A 20 -8.15 2.85 -14.29
CA PRO A 20 -7.34 2.34 -15.39
C PRO A 20 -5.98 1.86 -14.85
N LEU A 21 -5.56 0.69 -15.32
CA LEU A 21 -4.24 0.13 -15.02
C LEU A 21 -3.44 0.11 -16.32
N ASP A 22 -2.58 1.11 -16.48
CA ASP A 22 -1.62 1.20 -17.57
C ASP A 22 -0.37 0.37 -17.26
N GLY A 23 0.49 0.16 -18.25
CA GLY A 23 1.71 -0.67 -18.11
C GLY A 23 2.74 -0.17 -17.08
N ASP A 24 2.63 1.08 -16.64
CA ASP A 24 3.48 1.69 -15.60
C ASP A 24 2.82 1.74 -14.20
N THR A 25 1.66 1.11 -14.03
CA THR A 25 0.90 1.12 -12.77
C THR A 25 1.07 -0.20 -12.02
N ALA A 26 1.57 -0.12 -10.78
CA ALA A 26 1.57 -1.26 -9.86
C ALA A 26 0.24 -1.34 -9.11
N LEU A 27 -0.31 -2.55 -8.95
CA LEU A 27 -1.51 -2.81 -8.15
C LEU A 27 -1.13 -3.59 -6.88
N ILE A 28 -1.62 -3.10 -5.73
CA ILE A 28 -1.66 -3.84 -4.46
C ILE A 28 -3.12 -4.07 -4.10
N ARG A 29 -3.48 -5.31 -3.77
CA ARG A 29 -4.80 -5.63 -3.20
C ARG A 29 -4.65 -6.01 -1.73
N LEU A 30 -5.29 -5.24 -0.85
CA LEU A 30 -5.36 -5.56 0.57
C LEU A 30 -6.48 -6.57 0.77
N SER A 31 -6.12 -7.75 1.27
CA SER A 31 -7.07 -8.84 1.47
C SER A 31 -7.63 -8.75 2.88
N ALA A 32 -8.95 -8.78 3.01
CA ALA A 32 -9.60 -8.90 4.31
C ALA A 32 -9.51 -10.32 4.87
N ASN A 33 -9.76 -10.43 6.17
CA ASN A 33 -9.77 -11.68 6.90
C ASN A 33 -10.67 -12.72 6.22
N SER A 34 -10.10 -13.86 5.88
CA SER A 34 -10.75 -14.94 5.12
C SER A 34 -11.46 -15.98 5.99
N GLY A 35 -11.91 -15.61 7.20
CA GLY A 35 -12.69 -16.47 8.08
C GLY A 35 -11.92 -17.07 9.25
N HIS A 36 -10.82 -16.44 9.67
CA HIS A 36 -10.02 -16.86 10.83
C HIS A 36 -10.67 -16.56 12.20
N GLY A 37 -11.91 -16.06 12.23
CA GLY A 37 -12.66 -15.85 13.47
C GLY A 37 -12.24 -14.62 14.29
N HIS A 38 -11.49 -13.69 13.69
CA HIS A 38 -11.10 -12.41 14.28
C HIS A 38 -11.14 -11.29 13.22
N ALA A 39 -11.09 -10.03 13.64
CA ALA A 39 -11.00 -8.90 12.72
C ALA A 39 -9.60 -8.81 12.08
N ASP A 40 -9.48 -7.99 11.03
CA ASP A 40 -8.17 -7.60 10.48
C ASP A 40 -7.30 -6.87 11.51
N GLY A 41 -5.99 -6.87 11.30
CA GLY A 41 -5.02 -6.21 12.17
C GLY A 41 -4.27 -7.14 13.12
N ASP A 42 -3.84 -6.59 14.27
CA ASP A 42 -2.74 -7.14 15.08
C ASP A 42 -3.05 -8.42 15.86
N THR A 43 -4.29 -8.92 15.79
CA THR A 43 -4.67 -10.17 16.47
C THR A 43 -3.98 -11.39 15.84
N CYS A 44 -3.63 -11.32 14.55
CA CYS A 44 -2.89 -12.37 13.87
C CYS A 44 -1.84 -11.77 12.94
N VAL A 45 -0.58 -12.19 13.10
CA VAL A 45 0.55 -11.70 12.30
C VAL A 45 0.33 -11.85 10.79
N ALA A 46 -0.36 -12.91 10.36
CA ALA A 46 -0.65 -13.14 8.95
C ALA A 46 -1.68 -12.14 8.41
N CYS A 47 -2.73 -11.82 9.18
CA CYS A 47 -3.74 -10.85 8.77
C CYS A 47 -3.20 -9.42 8.86
N ALA A 48 -2.44 -9.09 9.91
CA ALA A 48 -1.73 -7.82 10.02
C ALA A 48 -0.79 -7.58 8.82
N ALA A 49 -0.03 -8.60 8.41
CA ALA A 49 0.87 -8.48 7.26
C ALA A 49 0.13 -8.30 5.92
N GLN A 50 -1.07 -8.86 5.77
CA GLN A 50 -1.89 -8.72 4.55
C GLN A 50 -2.48 -7.31 4.39
N THR A 51 -2.63 -6.57 5.49
CA THR A 51 -3.22 -5.22 5.50
C THR A 51 -2.19 -4.11 5.75
N ASP A 52 -0.92 -4.42 6.03
CA ASP A 52 0.16 -3.44 6.20
C ASP A 52 0.58 -2.83 4.85
N VAL A 53 -0.13 -1.77 4.44
CA VAL A 53 0.13 -1.04 3.20
C VAL A 53 1.57 -0.51 3.10
N ARG A 54 2.19 -0.12 4.21
CA ARG A 54 3.56 0.43 4.21
C ARG A 54 4.57 -0.67 3.92
N ALA A 55 4.42 -1.84 4.54
CA ALA A 55 5.27 -2.99 4.22
C ALA A 55 5.11 -3.41 2.74
N LEU A 56 3.88 -3.46 2.23
CA LEU A 56 3.61 -3.84 0.84
C LEU A 56 4.21 -2.85 -0.18
N LEU A 57 4.10 -1.55 0.07
CA LEU A 57 4.74 -0.52 -0.76
C LEU A 57 6.26 -0.59 -0.72
N TYR A 58 6.84 -0.86 0.45
CA TYR A 58 8.27 -1.07 0.57
C TYR A 58 8.73 -2.31 -0.22
N ASN A 59 7.96 -3.41 -0.15
CA ASN A 59 8.24 -4.61 -0.92
C ASN A 59 8.22 -4.33 -2.44
N LEU A 60 7.28 -3.51 -2.94
CA LEU A 60 7.29 -3.09 -4.35
C LEU A 60 8.60 -2.40 -4.76
N LEU A 61 9.13 -1.51 -3.90
CA LEU A 61 10.40 -0.85 -4.16
C LEU A 61 11.56 -1.86 -4.18
N GLU A 62 11.56 -2.81 -3.25
CA GLU A 62 12.59 -3.85 -3.16
C GLU A 62 12.54 -4.82 -4.35
N GLU A 63 11.35 -5.23 -4.77
CA GLU A 63 11.15 -6.06 -5.97
C GLU A 63 11.70 -5.36 -7.22
N HIS A 64 11.41 -4.07 -7.38
CA HIS A 64 11.93 -3.29 -8.50
C HIS A 64 13.46 -3.15 -8.43
N ARG A 65 14.03 -2.84 -7.26
CA ARG A 65 15.48 -2.73 -7.04
C ARG A 65 16.25 -4.02 -7.33
N ARG A 66 15.58 -5.16 -7.23
CA ARG A 66 16.15 -6.49 -7.49
C ARG A 66 15.85 -6.99 -8.91
N ASP A 67 15.32 -6.13 -9.78
CA ASP A 67 14.91 -6.47 -11.14
C ASP A 67 13.88 -7.61 -11.21
N MET A 68 13.10 -7.81 -10.13
CA MET A 68 12.05 -8.82 -10.03
C MET A 68 10.69 -8.34 -10.56
N ARG A 69 10.58 -7.04 -10.86
CA ARG A 69 9.37 -6.40 -11.39
C ARG A 69 9.76 -5.27 -12.38
N PRO A 70 8.97 -5.02 -13.43
CA PRO A 70 9.11 -3.82 -14.26
C PRO A 70 9.07 -2.52 -13.44
N ALA A 71 9.64 -1.46 -14.01
CA ALA A 71 9.51 -0.12 -13.44
C ALA A 71 8.04 0.33 -13.42
N PHE A 72 7.68 1.12 -12.40
CA PHE A 72 6.36 1.71 -12.24
C PHE A 72 6.50 3.17 -11.83
N SER A 73 5.56 4.00 -12.29
CA SER A 73 5.46 5.42 -11.92
C SER A 73 4.21 5.74 -11.12
N ARG A 74 3.32 4.76 -10.92
CA ARG A 74 2.06 4.93 -10.19
C ARG A 74 1.75 3.67 -9.40
N VAL A 75 1.06 3.82 -8.28
CA VAL A 75 0.54 2.70 -7.51
C VAL A 75 -0.95 2.86 -7.27
N VAL A 76 -1.71 1.79 -7.44
CA VAL A 76 -3.09 1.67 -7.00
C VAL A 76 -3.13 0.70 -5.82
N VAL A 77 -3.71 1.14 -4.72
CA VAL A 77 -3.99 0.30 -3.55
C VAL A 77 -5.49 0.05 -3.52
N ASP A 78 -5.89 -1.19 -3.68
CA ASP A 78 -7.27 -1.64 -3.53
C ASP A 78 -7.50 -2.10 -2.10
N ALA A 79 -8.23 -1.28 -1.35
CA ALA A 79 -8.65 -1.51 0.02
C ALA A 79 -10.15 -1.77 0.13
N SER A 80 -10.85 -2.00 -1.00
CA SER A 80 -12.31 -2.16 -1.04
C SER A 80 -12.82 -3.38 -0.27
N ALA A 81 -11.95 -4.35 0.01
CA ALA A 81 -12.27 -5.51 0.82
C ALA A 81 -12.19 -5.23 2.33
N LEU A 82 -11.46 -4.20 2.76
CA LEU A 82 -11.24 -3.93 4.17
C LEU A 82 -12.50 -3.40 4.85
N ALA A 83 -12.71 -3.80 6.10
CA ALA A 83 -13.80 -3.27 6.92
C ALA A 83 -13.63 -1.76 7.20
N ASP A 84 -12.39 -1.29 7.31
CA ASP A 84 -12.06 0.10 7.56
C ASP A 84 -10.86 0.56 6.71
N PRO A 85 -11.09 1.16 5.53
CA PRO A 85 -10.02 1.67 4.67
C PRO A 85 -9.37 2.95 5.23
N SER A 86 -9.92 3.58 6.28
CA SER A 86 -9.36 4.82 6.83
C SER A 86 -7.96 4.61 7.42
N GLN A 87 -7.66 3.42 7.96
CA GLN A 87 -6.32 3.09 8.45
C GLN A 87 -5.26 3.13 7.34
N VAL A 88 -5.63 2.81 6.10
CA VAL A 88 -4.73 2.91 4.95
C VAL A 88 -4.40 4.38 4.67
N VAL A 89 -5.41 5.25 4.72
CA VAL A 89 -5.23 6.71 4.57
C VAL A 89 -4.34 7.26 5.69
N GLU A 90 -4.58 6.86 6.94
CA GLU A 90 -3.78 7.30 8.09
C GLU A 90 -2.31 6.85 7.99
N ALA A 91 -2.07 5.63 7.51
CA ALA A 91 -0.73 5.10 7.27
C ALA A 91 0.02 5.89 6.20
N LEU A 92 -0.66 6.23 5.09
CA LEU A 92 -0.06 6.94 3.95
C LEU A 92 0.09 8.45 4.18
N THR A 93 -0.73 9.03 5.05
CA THR A 93 -0.66 10.47 5.42
C THR A 93 0.19 10.73 6.66
N GLY A 94 0.86 9.70 7.20
CA GLY A 94 1.78 9.83 8.32
C GLY A 94 1.10 10.08 9.68
N LYS A 95 -0.19 9.81 9.80
CA LYS A 95 -0.93 9.90 11.08
C LYS A 95 -0.63 8.74 12.02
N LEU A 96 -0.23 7.59 11.48
CA LEU A 96 0.22 6.44 12.27
C LEU A 96 1.72 6.51 12.57
N PRO A 97 2.16 6.11 13.78
CA PRO A 97 3.57 6.10 14.13
C PRO A 97 4.37 5.17 13.22
N ALA A 98 5.58 5.59 12.86
CA ALA A 98 6.55 4.73 12.18
C ALA A 98 7.04 3.64 13.15
N GLN A 99 7.02 2.39 12.69
CA GLN A 99 7.46 1.22 13.44
C GLN A 99 8.83 0.72 12.96
N ALA A 100 9.25 1.09 11.74
CA ALA A 100 10.54 0.68 11.18
C ALA A 100 11.09 1.68 10.15
N LEU A 101 12.38 1.56 9.81
CA LEU A 101 13.05 2.38 8.77
C LEU A 101 12.37 2.29 7.40
N ARG A 102 11.69 1.17 7.11
CA ARG A 102 10.89 1.01 5.88
C ARG A 102 9.78 2.05 5.76
N ASP A 103 9.16 2.44 6.88
CA ASP A 103 8.04 3.38 6.88
C ASP A 103 8.51 4.79 6.49
N HIS A 104 9.70 5.18 6.92
CA HIS A 104 10.34 6.42 6.49
C HIS A 104 10.70 6.41 5.00
N THR A 105 11.12 5.25 4.49
CA THR A 105 11.37 5.09 3.05
C THR A 105 10.08 5.27 2.26
N VAL A 106 8.99 4.64 2.70
CA VAL A 106 7.67 4.76 2.07
C VAL A 106 7.19 6.21 2.08
N ALA A 107 7.24 6.88 3.23
CA ALA A 107 6.80 8.27 3.38
C ALA A 107 7.59 9.27 2.49
N ARG A 108 8.82 8.92 2.09
CA ARG A 108 9.63 9.73 1.18
C ARG A 108 9.40 9.41 -0.29
N MET A 109 9.07 8.17 -0.59
CA MET A 109 8.98 7.64 -1.96
C MET A 109 7.55 7.65 -2.50
N PHE A 110 6.54 7.71 -1.65
CA PHE A 110 5.13 7.65 -2.03
C PHE A 110 4.34 8.79 -1.40
N TYR A 111 3.26 9.18 -2.07
CA TYR A 111 2.26 10.08 -1.50
C TYR A 111 0.85 9.63 -1.90
N LEU A 112 -0.12 9.84 -1.02
CA LEU A 112 -1.53 9.60 -1.35
C LEU A 112 -1.99 10.69 -2.34
N ALA A 113 -2.42 10.28 -3.53
CA ALA A 113 -2.92 11.13 -4.58
C ALA A 113 -4.44 11.03 -4.66
N GLY A 114 -5.12 12.16 -4.38
CA GLY A 114 -6.58 12.24 -4.31
C GLY A 114 -7.08 12.22 -2.88
#